data_AF-A0A345ZGN8-F1
#
_entry.id   AF-A0A345ZGN8-F1
#
_cell.length_a   1.000
_cell.length_b   1.000
_cell.length_c   1.000
_cell.angle_alpha   90.00
_cell.angle_beta   90.00
_cell.angle_gamma   90.00
#
_symmetry.space_group_name_H-M   'P 1'
#
loop_
_entity.id
_entity.type
_entity.pdbx_description
1 polymer ?
#
loop_
_entity_poly.entity_id
_entity_poly.type
_entity_poly.pdbx_seq_one_letter_code
_entity_poly.pdbx_strand_id
1 'polypeptide(L)'
;MRRPSTLARLVLPLALVAALPVVAAQVYTWKDAKGVTHYSDAPPAGQKMKPRAFGEHAATPPAAPKAVVNQDCTNARSNLTLLQGTGKVGVDEDKDGKADREITASERAARLKVAEGQVELYCTGPSAGVATTKQT
;
A
#
# COMPACT_ATOMS: atom_id res chain seq x y z
N MET A 1 -56.34 -33.18 22.85
CA MET A 1 -55.11 -32.92 22.06
C MET A 1 -54.50 -31.59 22.53
N ARG A 2 -53.33 -31.59 23.18
CA ARG A 2 -52.57 -30.37 23.52
C ARG A 2 -51.33 -30.34 22.64
N ARG A 3 -51.15 -29.27 21.85
CA ARG A 3 -49.97 -29.08 20.98
C ARG A 3 -48.87 -28.38 21.78
N PRO A 4 -47.64 -28.92 21.86
CA PRO A 4 -46.49 -28.18 22.36
C PRO A 4 -45.79 -27.42 21.23
N SER A 5 -45.76 -26.10 21.40
CA SER A 5 -44.68 -25.12 21.13
C SER A 5 -43.81 -25.29 19.89
N THR A 6 -44.07 -24.46 18.88
CA THR A 6 -43.29 -24.25 17.64
C THR A 6 -41.95 -23.54 17.82
N LEU A 7 -41.64 -22.98 19.00
CA LEU A 7 -40.41 -22.21 19.24
C LEU A 7 -39.14 -23.06 19.35
N ALA A 8 -39.25 -24.36 19.66
CA ALA A 8 -38.09 -25.23 19.81
C ALA A 8 -37.52 -25.77 18.48
N ARG A 9 -38.22 -25.57 17.36
CA ARG A 9 -37.85 -26.19 16.06
C ARG A 9 -36.86 -25.40 15.21
N LEU A 10 -36.47 -24.18 15.61
CA LEU A 10 -35.51 -23.35 14.87
C LEU A 10 -34.12 -23.23 15.51
N VAL A 11 -33.93 -23.73 16.75
CA VAL A 11 -32.61 -23.67 17.43
C VAL A 11 -31.72 -24.85 17.00
N LEU A 12 -32.31 -25.97 16.58
CA LEU A 12 -31.58 -27.20 16.27
C LEU A 12 -30.76 -27.19 14.96
N PRO A 13 -31.16 -26.53 13.85
CA PRO A 13 -30.31 -26.48 12.65
C PRO A 13 -29.16 -25.46 12.77
N LEU A 14 -29.30 -24.44 13.62
CA LEU A 14 -28.26 -23.42 13.82
C LEU A 14 -27.09 -23.95 14.67
N ALA A 15 -27.36 -24.87 15.60
CA ALA A 15 -26.33 -25.49 16.43
C ALA A 15 -25.47 -26.53 15.69
N LEU A 16 -25.97 -27.11 14.58
CA LEU A 16 -25.25 -28.17 13.86
C LEU A 16 -24.17 -27.64 12.88
N VAL A 17 -24.19 -26.34 12.55
CA VAL A 17 -23.19 -25.70 11.67
C VAL A 17 -21.88 -25.35 12.41
N ALA A 18 -21.88 -25.35 13.75
CA ALA A 18 -20.75 -24.89 14.56
C ALA A 18 -19.66 -25.95 14.87
N ALA A 19 -19.79 -27.18 14.38
CA ALA A 19 -18.93 -28.31 14.75
C ALA A 19 -17.89 -28.71 13.69
N LEU A 20 -17.47 -27.79 12.81
CA LEU A 20 -16.37 -28.08 11.88
C LEU A 20 -15.02 -27.91 12.61
N PRO A 21 -14.17 -28.96 12.69
CA PRO A 21 -12.81 -28.80 13.21
C PRO A 21 -12.02 -27.91 12.26
N VAL A 22 -11.54 -26.77 12.76
CA VAL A 22 -10.59 -25.93 12.03
C VAL A 22 -9.23 -26.63 12.05
N VAL A 23 -8.92 -27.39 11.00
CA VAL A 23 -7.60 -27.99 10.83
C VAL A 23 -6.67 -26.88 10.35
N ALA A 24 -5.84 -26.33 11.24
CA ALA A 24 -4.76 -25.43 10.86
C ALA A 24 -3.71 -26.25 10.10
N ALA A 25 -3.79 -26.27 8.77
CA ALA A 25 -2.77 -26.86 7.91
C ALA A 25 -1.47 -26.07 8.10
N GLN A 26 -0.54 -26.64 8.86
CA GLN A 26 0.78 -26.06 9.08
C GLN A 26 1.60 -26.29 7.81
N VAL A 27 1.72 -25.28 6.95
CA VAL A 27 2.58 -25.35 5.78
C VAL A 27 4.01 -25.10 6.22
N TYR A 28 4.86 -26.12 6.11
CA TYR A 28 6.27 -26.01 6.48
C TYR A 28 7.09 -25.54 5.29
N THR A 29 7.94 -24.54 5.52
CA THR A 29 8.88 -24.03 4.52
C THR A 29 10.32 -24.31 4.94
N TRP A 30 11.11 -24.87 4.03
CA TRP A 30 12.56 -25.03 4.22
C TRP A 30 13.32 -24.69 2.94
N LYS A 31 14.59 -24.35 3.09
CA LYS A 31 15.51 -24.18 1.97
C LYS A 31 16.41 -25.39 1.83
N ASP A 32 16.57 -25.87 0.60
CA ASP A 32 17.55 -26.91 0.29
C ASP A 32 18.97 -26.34 0.09
N ALA A 33 19.96 -27.21 -0.13
CA ALA A 33 21.36 -26.84 -0.30
C ALA A 33 21.63 -25.96 -1.54
N LYS A 34 20.68 -25.87 -2.47
CA LYS A 34 20.74 -25.03 -3.67
C LYS A 34 19.95 -23.72 -3.51
N GLY A 35 19.40 -23.48 -2.31
CA GLY A 35 18.68 -22.25 -1.96
C GLY A 35 17.22 -22.21 -2.42
N VAL A 36 16.69 -23.33 -2.94
CA VAL A 36 15.30 -23.43 -3.40
C VAL A 36 14.38 -23.63 -2.19
N THR A 37 13.32 -22.83 -2.13
CA THR A 37 12.31 -22.91 -1.06
C THR A 37 11.28 -23.98 -1.41
N HIS A 38 11.16 -24.98 -0.54
CA HIS A 38 10.16 -26.03 -0.64
C HIS A 38 9.03 -25.79 0.36
N TYR A 39 7.80 -26.17 -0.03
CA TYR A 39 6.60 -26.10 0.81
C TYR A 39 5.98 -27.50 0.87
N SER A 40 5.69 -27.99 2.07
CA SER A 40 5.02 -29.28 2.24
C SER A 40 4.13 -29.30 3.48
N ASP A 41 3.06 -30.09 3.42
CA ASP A 41 2.13 -30.35 4.53
C ASP A 41 2.65 -31.41 5.52
N ALA A 42 3.77 -32.06 5.21
CA ALA A 42 4.43 -33.03 6.07
C ALA A 42 5.79 -32.48 6.56
N PRO A 43 6.07 -32.49 7.88
CA PRO A 43 7.35 -32.01 8.40
C PRO A 43 8.50 -32.90 7.90
N PRO A 44 9.63 -32.33 7.46
CA PRO A 44 10.77 -33.13 7.02
C PRO A 44 11.33 -33.94 8.20
N ALA A 45 11.44 -35.25 8.03
CA ALA A 45 11.90 -36.15 9.07
C ALA A 45 13.32 -35.77 9.56
N GLY A 46 13.46 -35.60 10.88
CA GLY A 46 14.78 -35.58 11.54
C GLY A 46 15.43 -34.22 11.79
N GLN A 47 14.77 -33.08 11.55
CA GLN A 47 15.40 -31.77 11.78
C GLN A 47 14.95 -31.09 13.08
N LYS A 48 15.91 -30.77 13.94
CA LYS A 48 15.71 -30.01 15.19
C LYS A 48 15.43 -28.54 14.84
N MET A 49 14.17 -28.10 14.89
CA MET A 49 13.82 -26.69 14.75
C MET A 49 14.30 -25.90 15.97
N LYS A 50 15.18 -24.94 15.76
CA LYS A 50 15.48 -23.88 16.74
C LYS A 50 14.35 -22.85 16.67
N PRO A 51 13.70 -22.49 17.79
CA PRO A 51 12.73 -21.41 17.79
C PRO A 51 13.43 -20.12 17.35
N ARG A 52 12.93 -19.52 16.27
CA ARG A 52 13.35 -18.18 15.85
C ARG A 52 12.52 -17.20 16.68
N ALA A 53 13.16 -16.41 17.54
CA ALA A 53 12.48 -15.32 18.20
C ALA A 53 12.08 -14.27 17.15
N PHE A 54 10.78 -14.13 16.91
CA PHE A 54 10.23 -13.01 16.17
C PHE A 54 9.97 -11.90 17.18
N GLY A 55 10.89 -10.93 17.32
CA GLY A 55 10.60 -9.79 18.19
C GLY A 55 11.74 -8.97 18.76
N GLU A 56 13.00 -9.27 18.48
CA GLU A 56 14.11 -8.47 19.03
C GLU A 56 15.02 -7.98 17.91
N HIS A 57 14.47 -7.12 17.06
CA HIS A 57 15.33 -6.13 16.41
C HIS A 57 15.54 -5.06 17.48
N ALA A 58 16.77 -4.94 18.01
CA ALA A 58 17.14 -3.77 18.77
C ALA A 58 16.76 -2.55 17.93
N ALA A 59 15.88 -1.70 18.46
CA ALA A 59 15.41 -0.51 17.78
C ALA A 59 16.58 0.45 17.61
N THR A 60 17.30 0.27 16.50
CA THR A 60 18.18 1.31 15.97
C THR A 60 17.25 2.49 15.67
N PRO A 61 17.53 3.71 16.17
CA PRO A 61 16.75 4.88 15.79
C PRO A 61 16.63 4.90 14.26
N PRO A 62 15.42 5.09 13.69
CA PRO A 62 15.27 5.08 12.25
C PRO A 62 16.24 6.11 11.66
N ALA A 63 17.20 5.63 10.87
CA ALA A 63 18.00 6.52 10.04
C ALA A 63 17.01 7.38 9.23
N ALA A 64 17.30 8.68 9.12
CA ALA A 64 16.46 9.61 8.39
C ALA A 64 16.05 8.99 7.04
N PRO A 65 14.76 9.01 6.67
CA PRO A 65 14.30 8.40 5.44
C PRO A 65 15.10 8.99 4.29
N LYS A 66 15.82 8.12 3.57
CA LYS A 66 16.52 8.53 2.36
C LYS A 66 15.48 9.04 1.37
N ALA A 67 15.75 10.20 0.78
CA ALA A 67 14.86 10.79 -0.22
C ALA A 67 14.52 9.75 -1.29
N VAL A 68 13.24 9.48 -1.46
CA VAL A 68 12.73 8.54 -2.45
C VAL A 68 12.65 9.30 -3.76
N VAL A 69 13.54 9.02 -4.70
CA VAL A 69 13.50 9.60 -6.04
C VAL A 69 12.79 8.61 -6.96
N ASN A 70 11.47 8.81 -7.09
CA ASN A 70 10.63 8.13 -8.08
C ASN A 70 10.20 9.14 -9.18
N GLN A 71 9.42 8.65 -10.15
CA GLN A 71 8.93 9.48 -11.25
C GLN A 71 8.08 10.66 -10.74
N ASP A 72 7.25 10.46 -9.72
CA ASP A 72 6.39 11.51 -9.15
C ASP A 72 7.22 12.61 -8.48
N CYS A 73 8.27 12.24 -7.74
CA CYS A 73 9.23 13.18 -7.17
C CYS A 73 9.96 13.97 -8.28
N THR A 74 10.35 13.31 -9.37
CA THR A 74 11.01 13.98 -10.50
C THR A 74 10.08 14.99 -11.18
N ASN A 75 8.83 14.61 -11.43
CA ASN A 75 7.81 15.47 -12.01
C ASN A 75 7.49 16.67 -11.10
N ALA A 76 7.31 16.44 -9.80
CA ALA A 76 7.03 17.49 -8.83
C ALA A 76 8.15 18.54 -8.77
N ARG A 77 9.41 18.10 -8.78
CA ARG A 77 10.57 19.00 -8.83
C ARG A 77 10.64 19.80 -10.13
N SER A 78 10.33 19.17 -11.27
CA SER A 78 10.28 19.85 -12.56
C SER A 78 9.21 20.95 -12.57
N ASN A 79 8.01 20.64 -12.11
CA ASN A 79 6.90 21.60 -12.00
C ASN A 79 7.26 22.77 -11.08
N LEU A 80 7.88 22.50 -9.93
CA LEU A 80 8.36 23.54 -9.01
C LEU A 80 9.36 24.46 -9.72
N THR A 81 10.32 23.88 -10.46
CA THR A 81 11.35 24.63 -11.19
C THR A 81 10.73 25.54 -12.27
N LEU A 82 9.75 25.05 -13.03
CA LEU A 82 9.03 25.83 -14.04
C LEU A 82 8.30 27.04 -13.42
N LEU A 83 7.70 26.86 -12.24
CA LEU A 83 6.98 27.92 -11.54
C LEU A 83 7.92 28.94 -10.88
N GLN A 84 9.10 28.51 -10.40
CA GLN A 84 10.15 29.36 -9.83
C GLN A 84 10.91 30.17 -10.88
N GLY A 85 10.99 29.66 -12.12
CA GLY A 85 11.64 30.35 -13.23
C GLY A 85 10.91 31.62 -13.68
N THR A 86 11.62 32.46 -14.43
CA THR A 86 11.08 33.69 -15.03
C THR A 86 10.27 33.47 -16.31
N GLY A 87 10.07 32.20 -16.70
CA GLY A 87 9.32 31.82 -17.88
C GLY A 87 7.83 32.18 -17.79
N LYS A 88 7.27 32.65 -18.89
CA LYS A 88 5.84 32.93 -19.03
C LYS A 88 5.08 31.60 -19.08
N VAL A 89 4.04 31.47 -18.27
CA VAL A 89 3.16 30.30 -18.26
C VAL A 89 1.77 30.77 -18.67
N GLY A 90 1.30 30.25 -19.79
CA GLY A 90 -0.03 30.54 -20.33
C GLY A 90 -1.12 29.69 -19.69
N VAL A 91 -2.33 30.21 -19.69
CA VAL A 91 -3.58 29.48 -19.46
C VAL A 91 -4.30 29.42 -20.80
N ASP A 92 -4.60 28.20 -21.22
CA ASP A 92 -5.44 27.88 -22.37
C ASP A 92 -6.85 27.57 -21.82
N GLU A 93 -7.78 28.50 -21.99
CA GLU A 93 -9.15 28.42 -21.49
C GLU A 93 -10.10 27.76 -22.49
N ASP A 94 -9.86 27.98 -23.78
CA ASP A 94 -10.71 27.46 -24.86
C ASP A 94 -10.25 26.10 -25.41
N LYS A 95 -9.08 25.62 -24.98
CA LYS A 95 -8.44 24.36 -25.35
C LYS A 95 -8.00 24.32 -26.82
N ASP A 96 -7.69 25.47 -27.43
CA ASP A 96 -7.18 25.56 -28.79
C ASP A 96 -5.67 25.28 -28.90
N GLY A 97 -4.98 25.11 -27.77
CA GLY A 97 -3.55 24.86 -27.66
C GLY A 97 -2.69 26.13 -27.61
N LYS A 98 -3.30 27.31 -27.57
CA LYS A 98 -2.64 28.61 -27.41
C LYS A 98 -2.93 29.18 -26.02
N ALA A 99 -2.03 30.03 -25.57
CA ALA A 99 -2.21 30.73 -24.31
C ALA A 99 -3.10 31.95 -24.50
N ASP A 100 -4.27 31.97 -23.87
CA ASP A 100 -5.19 33.11 -23.87
C ASP A 100 -4.70 34.23 -22.96
N ARG A 101 -4.17 33.84 -21.79
CA ARG A 101 -3.57 34.76 -20.83
C ARG A 101 -2.37 34.15 -20.13
N GLU A 102 -1.52 34.99 -19.57
CA GLU A 102 -0.45 34.55 -18.66
C GLU A 102 -0.99 34.39 -17.24
N ILE A 103 -0.46 33.42 -16.47
CA ILE A 103 -0.76 33.33 -15.04
C ILE A 103 -0.26 34.58 -14.31
N THR A 104 -1.06 35.08 -13.37
CA THR A 104 -0.68 36.22 -12.53
C THR A 104 0.37 35.82 -11.49
N ALA A 105 1.03 36.81 -10.87
CA ALA A 105 2.00 36.57 -9.80
C ALA A 105 1.38 35.87 -8.58
N SER A 106 0.12 36.20 -8.23
CA SER A 106 -0.60 35.56 -7.12
C SER A 106 -0.97 34.11 -7.45
N GLU A 107 -1.45 33.83 -8.67
CA GLU A 107 -1.71 32.46 -9.13
C GLU A 107 -0.42 31.63 -9.15
N ARG A 108 0.69 32.21 -9.60
CA ARG A 108 2.01 31.55 -9.56
C ARG A 108 2.42 31.24 -8.12
N ALA A 109 2.25 32.17 -7.19
CA ALA A 109 2.57 31.96 -5.77
C ALA A 109 1.71 30.84 -5.14
N ALA A 110 0.41 30.79 -5.46
CA ALA A 110 -0.47 29.71 -5.01
C ALA A 110 -0.02 28.35 -5.57
N ARG A 111 0.31 28.28 -6.86
CA ARG A 111 0.80 27.06 -7.52
C ARG A 111 2.16 26.62 -6.96
N LEU A 112 3.05 27.55 -6.66
CA LEU A 112 4.33 27.28 -6.00
C LEU A 112 4.12 26.58 -4.67
N LYS A 113 3.22 27.11 -3.82
CA LYS A 113 2.94 26.51 -2.51
C LYS A 113 2.41 25.08 -2.63
N VAL A 114 1.56 24.81 -3.62
CA VAL A 114 1.07 23.46 -3.90
C VAL A 114 2.21 22.56 -4.42
N ALA A 115 3.05 23.06 -5.32
CA ALA A 115 4.18 22.31 -5.88
C ALA A 115 5.22 21.96 -4.81
N GLU A 116 5.51 22.86 -3.87
CA GLU A 116 6.36 22.59 -2.71
C GLU A 116 5.82 21.43 -1.86
N GLY A 117 4.51 21.45 -1.55
CA GLY A 117 3.85 20.36 -0.83
C GLY A 117 3.88 19.03 -1.59
N GLN A 118 3.77 19.04 -2.92
CA GLN A 118 3.91 17.84 -3.74
C GLN A 118 5.34 17.29 -3.71
N VAL A 119 6.37 18.15 -3.74
CA VAL A 119 7.76 17.73 -3.56
C VAL A 119 7.95 17.08 -2.19
N GLU A 120 7.41 17.68 -1.13
CA GLU A 120 7.45 17.08 0.21
C GLU A 120 6.80 15.70 0.22
N LEU A 121 5.57 15.57 -0.29
CA LEU A 121 4.82 14.32 -0.28
C LEU A 121 5.50 13.22 -1.11
N TYR A 122 5.89 13.52 -2.35
CA TYR A 122 6.37 12.50 -3.30
C TYR A 122 7.85 12.16 -3.16
N CYS A 123 8.67 13.08 -2.65
CA CYS A 123 10.11 12.85 -2.49
C CYS A 123 10.50 12.30 -1.11
N THR A 124 9.57 12.26 -0.15
CA THR A 124 9.80 11.72 1.21
C THR A 124 8.90 10.53 1.55
N GLY A 125 7.78 10.35 0.85
CA GLY A 125 6.88 9.21 1.02
C GLY A 125 7.34 7.94 0.30
N PRO A 126 6.89 6.74 0.73
CA PRO A 126 7.08 5.53 -0.05
C PRO A 126 6.36 5.70 -1.39
N SER A 127 7.09 5.50 -2.49
CA SER A 127 6.60 5.65 -3.86
C SER A 127 5.17 5.14 -4.00
N ALA A 128 4.21 6.01 -4.29
CA ALA A 128 2.83 5.64 -4.63
C ALA A 128 2.77 5.06 -6.07
N GLY A 129 3.68 4.15 -6.38
CA GLY A 129 3.65 3.34 -7.58
C GLY A 129 3.08 1.98 -7.23
N VAL A 130 2.01 1.60 -7.93
CA VAL A 130 1.28 0.32 -7.86
C VAL A 130 0.13 0.29 -6.84
N ALA A 131 -0.92 1.05 -7.14
CA ALA A 131 -2.30 0.67 -6.78
C ALA A 131 -3.27 1.02 -7.92
N THR A 132 -2.92 0.68 -9.17
CA THR A 132 -3.94 0.47 -10.21
C THR A 132 -4.53 -0.91 -9.97
N THR A 133 -5.41 -1.00 -8.97
CA THR A 133 -6.33 -2.12 -8.84
C THR A 133 -7.28 -2.01 -10.02
N LYS A 134 -7.13 -2.92 -10.99
CA LYS A 134 -8.15 -3.21 -12.00
C LYS A 134 -9.50 -3.35 -11.28
N GLN A 135 -10.38 -2.36 -11.41
CA GLN A 135 -11.80 -2.57 -11.22
C GLN A 135 -12.27 -3.43 -12.38
N THR A 136 -12.65 -4.66 -12.06
CA THR A 136 -13.36 -5.60 -12.93
C THR A 136 -14.82 -5.56 -12.52
#